data_AF-A0A194WS65-F1
#
_entry.id   AF-A0A194WS65-F1
#
_cell.length_a   1.000
_cell.length_b   1.000
_cell.length_c   1.000
_cell.angle_alpha   90.00
_cell.angle_beta   90.00
_cell.angle_gamma   90.00
#
_symmetry.space_group_name_H-M   'P 1'
#
loop_
_entity.id
_entity.type
_entity.pdbx_description
1 polymer ?
#
loop_
_entity_poly.entity_id
_entity_poly.type
_entity_poly.pdbx_seq_one_letter_code
_entity_poly.pdbx_strand_id
1 'polypeptide(L)'
;MQGGYFTNPLEPDMSAANNRFDPIAAAQFHIWLEEKHIKSTVYTKVAAFATPLTTELFHALSATSHVLGTHLLDTQQAQDIQFYRDAVTGTGGFMTPEFFLRNKTSWFDTHDAGDTYPDAAGNEIVLYLTKVVAYDALAALGAAGQDVLVEWGVKKSSRELHEVVGTAGPLGSAGIDGKKMARALRALLRVGLLTSLP
;
A
#
# COMPACT_ATOMS: atom_id res chain seq x y z
N MET A 1 11.85 2.02 4.90
CA MET A 1 10.84 1.85 5.98
C MET A 1 9.45 2.24 5.48
N GLN A 2 8.39 1.66 6.04
CA GLN A 2 7.01 2.11 5.81
C GLN A 2 6.64 3.12 6.92
N GLY A 3 6.19 4.32 6.55
CA GLY A 3 5.87 5.37 7.52
C GLY A 3 5.89 6.77 6.89
N GLY A 4 6.41 7.74 7.63
CA GLY A 4 6.68 9.09 7.14
C GLY A 4 7.71 9.81 8.02
N TYR A 5 8.47 10.74 7.46
CA TYR A 5 9.32 11.66 8.20
C TYR A 5 9.51 12.98 7.44
N PHE A 6 9.94 14.01 8.15
CA PHE A 6 10.50 15.24 7.60
C PHE A 6 12.02 15.08 7.47
N THR A 7 12.68 15.79 6.55
CA THR A 7 14.12 15.61 6.26
C THR A 7 14.99 16.78 6.73
N ASN A 8 14.42 17.82 7.32
CA ASN A 8 15.17 18.97 7.84
C ASN A 8 14.33 19.74 8.89
N PRO A 9 14.42 19.37 10.18
CA PRO A 9 15.21 18.26 10.75
C PRO A 9 14.64 16.87 10.40
N LEU A 10 15.45 15.81 10.58
CA LEU A 10 14.97 14.43 10.45
C LEU A 10 14.08 14.04 11.63
N GLU A 11 12.77 14.08 11.40
CA GLU A 11 11.77 13.83 12.45
C GLU A 11 10.64 12.90 11.97
N PRO A 12 10.19 11.95 12.79
CA PRO A 12 9.06 11.09 12.44
C PRO A 12 7.77 11.89 12.23
N ASP A 13 7.06 11.62 11.14
CA ASP A 13 5.71 12.13 10.93
C ASP A 13 4.72 11.38 11.84
N MET A 14 4.23 12.05 12.88
CA MET A 14 3.28 11.48 13.85
C MET A 14 1.87 11.26 13.27
N SER A 15 1.61 11.62 12.01
CA SER A 15 0.39 11.19 11.32
C SER A 15 0.48 9.74 10.79
N ALA A 16 1.69 9.19 10.68
CA ALA A 16 1.91 7.82 10.22
C ALA A 16 1.64 6.80 11.35
N ALA A 17 0.93 5.72 11.03
CA ALA A 17 0.55 4.68 12.00
C ALA A 17 1.76 4.05 12.70
N ASN A 18 2.79 3.67 11.95
CA ASN A 18 3.99 3.03 12.50
C ASN A 18 4.77 3.92 13.48
N ASN A 19 4.79 5.24 13.27
CA ASN A 19 5.45 6.16 14.19
C ASN A 19 4.64 6.36 15.47
N ARG A 20 3.30 6.36 15.38
CA ARG A 20 2.41 6.50 16.55
C ARG A 20 2.39 5.27 17.45
N PHE A 21 2.78 4.11 16.93
CA PHE A 21 2.82 2.87 17.70
C PHE A 21 3.74 3.01 18.93
N ASP A 22 4.92 3.60 18.73
CA ASP A 22 5.82 4.02 19.80
C ASP A 22 6.51 5.33 19.41
N PRO A 23 5.94 6.49 19.79
CA PRO A 23 6.47 7.80 19.40
C PRO A 23 7.89 8.08 19.91
N ILE A 24 8.24 7.52 21.08
CA ILE A 24 9.55 7.71 21.70
C ILE A 24 10.59 6.92 20.93
N ALA A 25 10.34 5.64 20.66
CA ALA A 25 11.22 4.81 19.85
C ALA A 25 11.36 5.36 18.43
N ALA A 26 10.27 5.85 17.84
CA ALA A 26 10.30 6.50 16.53
C ALA A 26 11.23 7.73 16.54
N ALA A 27 11.09 8.63 17.51
CA ALA A 27 11.96 9.81 17.62
C ALA A 27 13.43 9.43 17.81
N GLN A 28 13.72 8.50 18.73
CA GLN A 28 15.08 8.02 18.99
C GLN A 28 15.71 7.36 17.76
N PHE A 29 14.92 6.58 17.00
CA PHE A 29 15.40 5.93 15.78
C PHE A 29 15.80 6.95 14.71
N HIS A 30 15.02 8.02 14.53
CA HIS A 30 15.35 9.08 13.56
C HIS A 30 16.58 9.89 13.99
N ILE A 31 16.68 10.25 15.27
CA ILE A 31 17.90 10.88 15.82
C ILE A 31 19.13 10.01 15.53
N TRP A 32 19.03 8.70 15.80
CA TRP A 32 20.12 7.76 15.55
C TRP A 32 20.49 7.66 14.06
N LEU A 33 19.51 7.66 13.15
CA LEU A 33 19.76 7.67 11.70
C LEU A 33 20.57 8.89 11.25
N GLU A 34 20.18 10.08 11.72
CA GLU A 34 20.84 11.35 11.42
C GLU A 34 22.27 11.35 11.99
N GLU A 35 22.44 11.04 13.29
CA GLU A 35 23.73 11.02 13.96
C GLU A 35 24.72 10.04 13.33
N LYS A 36 24.24 8.86 12.92
CA LYS A 36 25.06 7.83 12.29
C LYS A 36 25.23 8.01 10.78
N HIS A 37 24.63 9.05 10.19
CA HIS A 37 24.63 9.31 8.75
C HIS A 37 24.20 8.06 7.95
N ILE A 38 23.18 7.35 8.46
CA ILE A 38 22.67 6.14 7.81
C ILE A 38 21.65 6.57 6.77
N LYS A 39 21.97 6.29 5.50
CA LYS A 39 21.05 6.55 4.40
C LYS A 39 19.72 5.85 4.65
N SER A 40 18.62 6.60 4.57
CA SER A 40 17.28 6.06 4.80
C SER A 40 16.31 6.46 3.70
N THR A 41 15.31 5.62 3.46
CA THR A 41 14.21 5.91 2.55
C THR A 41 12.91 5.49 3.21
N VAL A 42 11.93 6.39 3.24
CA VAL A 42 10.59 6.11 3.73
C VAL A 42 9.59 6.06 2.57
N TYR A 43 8.71 5.06 2.61
CA TYR A 43 7.58 4.92 1.69
C TYR A 43 6.31 5.28 2.44
N THR A 44 5.63 6.34 1.98
CA THR A 44 4.40 6.83 2.61
C THR A 44 3.16 6.15 2.03
N LYS A 45 1.99 6.45 2.62
CA LYS A 45 0.70 6.03 2.08
C LYS A 45 0.45 6.50 0.63
N VAL A 46 0.99 7.65 0.24
CA VAL A 46 0.80 8.22 -1.10
C VAL A 46 1.51 7.35 -2.14
N ALA A 47 2.70 6.83 -1.83
CA ALA A 47 3.41 5.91 -2.73
C ALA A 47 2.62 4.61 -2.95
N ALA A 48 1.98 4.10 -1.88
CA ALA A 48 1.12 2.92 -1.98
C ALA A 48 -0.11 3.18 -2.84
N PHE A 49 -0.79 4.32 -2.69
CA PHE A 49 -1.92 4.71 -3.55
C PHE A 49 -1.50 4.95 -5.00
N ALA A 50 -0.28 5.40 -5.25
CA ALA A 50 0.26 5.56 -6.60
C ALA A 50 0.59 4.23 -7.29
N THR A 51 0.64 3.12 -6.55
CA THR A 51 1.02 1.79 -7.05
C THR A 51 -0.23 0.94 -7.30
N PRO A 52 -0.67 0.74 -8.55
CA PRO A 52 -1.92 0.07 -8.87
C PRO A 52 -1.79 -1.45 -8.69
N LEU A 53 -1.97 -1.92 -7.46
CA LEU A 53 -2.25 -3.32 -7.16
C LEU A 53 -3.77 -3.53 -7.14
N THR A 54 -4.19 -4.65 -7.66
CA THR A 54 -5.60 -4.97 -7.89
C THR A 54 -5.89 -6.38 -7.39
N THR A 55 -7.16 -6.70 -7.14
CA THR A 55 -7.57 -8.00 -6.59
C THR A 55 -7.19 -9.18 -7.49
N GLU A 56 -7.03 -8.95 -8.80
CA GLU A 56 -6.54 -9.94 -9.75
C GLU A 56 -5.15 -10.47 -9.39
N LEU A 57 -4.33 -9.72 -8.65
CA LEU A 57 -3.09 -10.25 -8.09
C LEU A 57 -3.39 -11.41 -7.14
N PHE A 58 -4.27 -11.23 -6.15
CA PHE A 58 -4.58 -12.27 -5.17
C PHE A 58 -5.31 -13.44 -5.80
N HIS A 59 -6.22 -13.21 -6.76
CA HIS A 59 -6.78 -14.30 -7.56
C HIS A 59 -5.70 -15.10 -8.29
N ALA A 60 -4.73 -14.43 -8.92
CA ALA A 60 -3.63 -15.11 -9.59
C ALA A 60 -2.71 -15.87 -8.62
N LEU A 61 -2.47 -15.35 -7.41
CA LEU A 61 -1.71 -16.06 -6.37
C LEU A 61 -2.49 -17.29 -5.88
N SER A 62 -3.79 -17.16 -5.62
CA SER A 62 -4.66 -18.27 -5.20
C SER A 62 -4.79 -19.35 -6.28
N ALA A 63 -4.84 -18.96 -7.56
CA ALA A 63 -4.89 -19.90 -8.69
C ALA A 63 -3.67 -20.82 -8.81
N THR A 64 -2.55 -20.49 -8.14
CA THR A 64 -1.40 -21.41 -8.03
C THR A 64 -1.68 -22.62 -7.12
N SER A 65 -2.82 -22.63 -6.41
CA SER A 65 -3.18 -23.61 -5.38
C SER A 65 -2.21 -23.63 -4.17
N HIS A 66 -1.33 -22.63 -4.06
CA HIS A 66 -0.48 -22.45 -2.90
C HIS A 66 -1.31 -21.92 -1.72
N VAL A 67 -1.18 -22.56 -0.54
CA VAL A 67 -1.97 -22.21 0.66
C VAL A 67 -1.89 -20.74 1.05
N LEU A 68 -0.70 -20.13 0.94
CA LEU A 68 -0.51 -18.69 1.17
C LEU A 68 -1.25 -17.82 0.14
N GLY A 69 -1.33 -18.25 -1.13
CA GLY A 69 -2.06 -17.53 -2.16
C GLY A 69 -3.56 -17.50 -1.86
N THR A 70 -4.12 -18.64 -1.45
CA THR A 70 -5.51 -18.75 -1.00
C THR A 70 -5.74 -17.90 0.25
N HIS A 71 -4.89 -18.03 1.27
CA HIS A 71 -5.02 -17.27 2.51
C HIS A 71 -4.98 -15.75 2.31
N LEU A 72 -4.11 -15.25 1.41
CA LEU A 72 -4.03 -13.84 1.08
C LEU A 72 -5.30 -13.32 0.41
N LEU A 73 -5.89 -14.09 -0.52
CA LEU A 73 -7.16 -13.75 -1.15
C LEU A 73 -8.30 -13.70 -0.12
N ASP A 74 -8.42 -14.75 0.69
CA ASP A 74 -9.48 -14.87 1.71
C ASP A 74 -9.38 -13.74 2.74
N THR A 75 -8.16 -13.42 3.19
CA THR A 75 -7.93 -12.35 4.16
C THR A 75 -8.26 -10.99 3.57
N GLN A 76 -7.85 -10.71 2.34
CA GLN A 76 -8.15 -9.44 1.69
C GLN A 76 -9.67 -9.25 1.52
N GLN A 77 -10.38 -10.26 1.03
CA GLN A 77 -11.83 -10.20 0.87
C GLN A 77 -12.55 -10.02 2.21
N ALA A 78 -12.18 -10.81 3.23
CA ALA A 78 -12.78 -10.71 4.56
C ALA A 78 -12.58 -9.33 5.18
N GLN A 79 -11.38 -8.75 5.04
CA GLN A 79 -11.08 -7.40 5.54
C GLN A 79 -11.88 -6.32 4.81
N ASP A 80 -11.94 -6.38 3.47
CA ASP A 80 -12.66 -5.37 2.69
C ASP A 80 -14.18 -5.45 2.90
N ILE A 81 -14.75 -6.67 3.05
CA ILE A 81 -16.15 -6.87 3.47
C ILE A 81 -16.39 -6.23 4.84
N GLN A 82 -15.51 -6.47 5.80
CA GLN A 82 -15.65 -5.92 7.15
C GLN A 82 -15.53 -4.39 7.14
N PHE A 83 -14.57 -3.81 6.39
CA PHE A 83 -14.44 -2.36 6.26
C PHE A 83 -15.66 -1.72 5.62
N TYR A 84 -16.24 -2.35 4.60
CA TYR A 84 -17.48 -1.85 3.99
C TYR A 84 -18.65 -1.92 4.97
N ARG A 85 -18.81 -3.04 5.70
CA ARG A 85 -19.81 -3.17 6.75
C ARG A 85 -19.65 -2.06 7.79
N ASP A 86 -18.44 -1.84 8.28
CA ASP A 86 -18.16 -0.79 9.26
C ASP A 86 -18.46 0.61 8.72
N ALA A 87 -18.25 0.84 7.42
CA ALA A 87 -18.62 2.08 6.76
C ALA A 87 -20.15 2.27 6.71
N VAL A 88 -20.91 1.21 6.44
CA VAL A 88 -22.39 1.23 6.42
C VAL A 88 -22.97 1.41 7.84
N THR A 89 -22.39 0.76 8.84
CA THR A 89 -22.86 0.83 10.24
C THR A 89 -22.33 2.05 11.01
N GLY A 90 -21.47 2.86 10.40
CA GLY A 90 -20.89 4.06 11.02
C GLY A 90 -19.79 3.77 12.06
N THR A 91 -19.29 2.54 12.12
CA THR A 91 -18.18 2.12 13.00
C THR A 91 -16.80 2.31 12.36
N GLY A 92 -16.75 2.59 11.05
CA GLY A 92 -15.53 2.80 10.27
C GLY A 92 -14.85 4.17 10.45
N GLY A 93 -15.29 4.98 11.43
CA GLY A 93 -14.74 6.30 11.70
C GLY A 93 -14.97 7.28 10.56
N PHE A 94 -13.92 7.61 9.79
CA PHE A 94 -14.00 8.53 8.65
C PHE A 94 -14.53 7.88 7.37
N MET A 95 -14.60 6.54 7.33
CA MET A 95 -14.95 5.78 6.14
C MET A 95 -16.48 5.70 6.02
N THR A 96 -17.04 6.34 5.00
CA THR A 96 -18.45 6.18 4.59
C THR A 96 -18.58 5.11 3.50
N PRO A 97 -19.78 4.56 3.23
CA PRO A 97 -19.96 3.57 2.16
C PRO A 97 -19.53 4.12 0.80
N GLU A 98 -19.91 5.37 0.50
CA GLU A 98 -19.48 6.06 -0.72
C GLU A 98 -17.95 6.19 -0.79
N PHE A 99 -17.32 6.59 0.30
CA PHE A 99 -15.85 6.68 0.36
C PHE A 99 -15.22 5.31 0.05
N PHE A 100 -15.72 4.24 0.67
CA PHE A 100 -15.22 2.89 0.41
C PHE A 100 -15.37 2.53 -1.06
N LEU A 101 -16.58 2.67 -1.63
CA LEU A 101 -16.88 2.30 -3.01
C LEU A 101 -15.98 3.06 -4.00
N ARG A 102 -15.77 4.38 -3.83
CA ARG A 102 -14.88 5.18 -4.70
C ARG A 102 -13.40 4.77 -4.60
N ASN A 103 -12.95 4.41 -3.40
CA ASN A 103 -11.52 4.23 -3.13
C ASN A 103 -11.05 2.77 -3.17
N LYS A 104 -11.95 1.79 -3.07
CA LYS A 104 -11.62 0.35 -3.06
C LYS A 104 -12.21 -0.42 -4.22
N THR A 105 -13.25 0.11 -4.87
CA THR A 105 -14.01 -0.64 -5.88
C THR A 105 -14.12 0.08 -7.23
N SER A 106 -14.62 -0.64 -8.24
CA SER A 106 -15.14 -0.13 -9.52
C SER A 106 -16.66 0.06 -9.51
N TRP A 107 -17.31 0.11 -8.33
CA TRP A 107 -18.77 0.20 -8.24
C TRP A 107 -19.36 1.31 -9.13
N PHE A 108 -18.75 2.50 -9.07
CA PHE A 108 -19.19 3.68 -9.84
C PHE A 108 -18.77 3.68 -11.31
N ASP A 109 -18.10 2.62 -11.79
CA ASP A 109 -17.87 2.44 -13.23
C ASP A 109 -19.14 1.91 -13.92
N THR A 110 -20.06 1.29 -13.15
CA THR A 110 -21.30 0.69 -13.66
C THR A 110 -22.57 1.14 -12.91
N HIS A 111 -22.45 1.96 -11.87
CA HIS A 111 -23.58 2.46 -11.05
C HIS A 111 -23.48 3.97 -10.87
N ASP A 112 -24.63 4.65 -10.84
CA ASP A 112 -24.71 6.10 -10.67
C ASP A 112 -24.70 6.51 -9.18
N ALA A 113 -24.40 7.78 -8.91
CA ALA A 113 -24.27 8.31 -7.53
C ALA A 113 -25.58 8.30 -6.70
N GLY A 114 -26.71 7.92 -7.28
CA GLY A 114 -28.00 7.77 -6.61
C GLY A 114 -28.48 6.33 -6.48
N ASP A 115 -27.72 5.36 -7.00
CA ASP A 115 -28.07 3.95 -6.90
C ASP A 115 -27.98 3.47 -5.44
N THR A 116 -28.81 2.47 -5.12
CA THR A 116 -28.78 1.86 -3.79
C THR A 116 -27.43 1.16 -3.61
N TYR A 117 -26.71 1.53 -2.55
CA TYR A 117 -25.45 0.88 -2.21
C TYR A 117 -25.69 -0.58 -1.79
N PRO A 118 -24.66 -1.45 -1.93
CA PRO A 118 -24.72 -2.81 -1.43
C PRO A 118 -25.14 -2.88 0.03
N ASP A 119 -25.82 -3.95 0.41
CA ASP A 119 -26.25 -4.17 1.77
C ASP A 119 -25.08 -4.24 2.77
N ALA A 120 -25.38 -4.12 4.06
CA ALA A 120 -24.36 -4.18 5.11
C ALA A 120 -23.65 -5.55 5.21
N ALA A 121 -24.16 -6.61 4.55
CA ALA A 121 -23.47 -7.88 4.49
C ALA A 121 -22.23 -7.77 3.59
N GLY A 122 -22.27 -6.94 2.55
CA GLY A 122 -21.11 -6.56 1.74
C GLY A 122 -20.62 -7.66 0.81
N ASN A 123 -21.39 -8.72 0.56
CA ASN A 123 -20.94 -9.80 -0.33
C ASN A 123 -20.85 -9.34 -1.79
N GLU A 124 -21.72 -8.39 -2.19
CA GLU A 124 -21.78 -7.89 -3.55
C GLU A 124 -20.55 -7.05 -3.94
N ILE A 125 -19.92 -6.37 -2.96
CA ILE A 125 -18.75 -5.52 -3.26
C ILE A 125 -17.54 -6.31 -3.74
N VAL A 126 -17.47 -7.61 -3.43
CA VAL A 126 -16.34 -8.48 -3.80
C VAL A 126 -16.10 -8.49 -5.31
N LEU A 127 -17.17 -8.44 -6.10
CA LEU A 127 -17.11 -8.41 -7.57
C LEU A 127 -16.51 -7.12 -8.13
N TYR A 128 -16.49 -6.06 -7.32
CA TYR A 128 -16.05 -4.73 -7.72
C TYR A 128 -14.73 -4.34 -7.06
N LEU A 129 -14.12 -5.16 -6.19
CA LEU A 129 -12.86 -4.82 -5.55
C LEU A 129 -11.74 -4.70 -6.60
N THR A 130 -11.24 -3.50 -6.82
CA THR A 130 -10.23 -3.22 -7.85
C THR A 130 -8.93 -2.66 -7.29
N LYS A 131 -8.91 -2.24 -6.02
CA LYS A 131 -7.76 -1.53 -5.44
C LYS A 131 -7.26 -2.20 -4.17
N VAL A 132 -6.02 -2.65 -4.23
CA VAL A 132 -5.27 -3.21 -3.11
C VAL A 132 -4.16 -2.25 -2.73
N VAL A 133 -4.00 -1.98 -1.44
CA VAL A 133 -2.96 -1.07 -0.94
C VAL A 133 -2.00 -1.87 -0.07
N ALA A 134 -0.79 -2.11 -0.58
CA ALA A 134 0.20 -2.98 0.07
C ALA A 134 1.39 -2.16 0.60
N TYR A 135 1.18 -1.40 1.67
CA TYR A 135 2.18 -0.45 2.19
C TYR A 135 3.54 -1.09 2.48
N ASP A 136 3.56 -2.19 3.24
CA ASP A 136 4.81 -2.83 3.66
C ASP A 136 5.52 -3.53 2.51
N ALA A 137 4.77 -4.05 1.53
CA ALA A 137 5.35 -4.69 0.35
C ALA A 137 6.18 -3.69 -0.47
N LEU A 138 5.73 -2.43 -0.58
CA LEU A 138 6.52 -1.36 -1.22
C LEU A 138 7.80 -1.07 -0.46
N ALA A 139 7.73 -0.96 0.88
CA ALA A 139 8.90 -0.70 1.69
C ALA A 139 9.91 -1.87 1.66
N ALA A 140 9.42 -3.11 1.63
CA ALA A 140 10.23 -4.31 1.50
C ALA A 140 10.94 -4.37 0.14
N LEU A 141 10.23 -4.10 -0.95
CA LEU A 141 10.86 -3.97 -2.28
C LEU A 141 11.83 -2.78 -2.32
N GLY A 142 11.50 -1.71 -1.62
CA GLY A 142 12.37 -0.55 -1.38
C GLY A 142 13.72 -0.89 -0.75
N ALA A 143 13.74 -1.92 0.10
CA ALA A 143 14.95 -2.39 0.77
C ALA A 143 15.89 -3.18 -0.15
N ALA A 144 15.46 -3.55 -1.37
CA ALA A 144 16.31 -4.20 -2.36
C ALA A 144 17.49 -3.33 -2.82
N GLY A 145 17.41 -2.01 -2.60
CA GLY A 145 18.45 -1.06 -2.96
C GLY A 145 18.02 -0.09 -4.04
N GLN A 146 18.62 1.10 -4.01
CA GLN A 146 18.30 2.15 -4.96
C GLN A 146 18.77 1.83 -6.38
N ASP A 147 19.93 1.17 -6.49
CA ASP A 147 20.49 0.65 -7.73
C ASP A 147 19.51 -0.28 -8.45
N VAL A 148 18.92 -1.25 -7.73
CA VAL A 148 17.91 -2.17 -8.27
C VAL A 148 16.68 -1.42 -8.77
N LEU A 149 16.15 -0.49 -7.96
CA LEU A 149 14.95 0.26 -8.34
C LEU A 149 15.18 1.25 -9.49
N VAL A 150 16.38 1.79 -9.60
CA VAL A 150 16.77 2.66 -10.73
C VAL A 150 16.92 1.84 -12.00
N GLU A 151 17.56 0.68 -11.94
CA GLU A 151 17.73 -0.22 -13.09
C GLU A 151 16.37 -0.70 -13.61
N TRP A 152 15.44 -1.03 -12.72
CA TRP A 152 14.07 -1.38 -13.11
C TRP A 152 13.21 -0.18 -13.51
N GLY A 153 13.77 1.03 -13.43
CA GLY A 153 13.11 2.29 -13.76
C GLY A 153 11.93 2.63 -12.87
N VAL A 154 11.85 2.04 -11.67
CA VAL A 154 10.82 2.30 -10.65
C VAL A 154 11.00 3.68 -10.03
N LYS A 155 12.24 4.15 -9.87
CA LYS A 155 12.52 5.50 -9.37
C LYS A 155 13.72 6.11 -10.07
N LYS A 156 13.90 7.42 -9.90
CA LYS A 156 15.12 8.12 -10.30
C LYS A 156 16.20 7.95 -9.23
N SER A 157 17.46 8.10 -9.64
CA SER A 157 18.57 8.20 -8.70
C SER A 157 18.44 9.47 -7.86
N SER A 158 18.89 9.39 -6.61
CA SER A 158 18.80 10.39 -5.55
C SER A 158 20.06 10.28 -4.71
N ARG A 159 20.68 11.43 -4.45
CA ARG A 159 21.88 11.56 -3.60
C ARG A 159 21.53 11.97 -2.17
N GLU A 160 20.25 12.16 -1.87
CA GLU A 160 19.78 12.54 -0.54
C GLU A 160 20.14 11.47 0.48
N LEU A 161 20.53 11.92 1.68
CA LEU A 161 20.77 11.03 2.82
C LEU A 161 19.45 10.43 3.33
N HIS A 162 18.40 11.24 3.36
CA HIS A 162 17.06 10.84 3.78
C HIS A 162 16.07 11.18 2.68
N GLU A 163 15.34 10.17 2.19
CA GLU A 163 14.43 10.31 1.06
C GLU A 163 13.01 9.91 1.40
N VAL A 164 12.06 10.80 1.10
CA VAL A 164 10.62 10.54 1.23
C VAL A 164 10.04 10.16 -0.13
N VAL A 165 9.58 8.91 -0.25
CA VAL A 165 8.86 8.41 -1.42
C VAL A 165 7.36 8.47 -1.15
N GLY A 166 6.63 9.20 -1.99
CA GLY A 166 5.20 9.48 -1.81
C GLY A 166 4.94 10.81 -1.12
N THR A 167 5.43 11.91 -1.67
CA THR A 167 5.00 13.25 -1.27
C THR A 167 3.78 13.67 -2.09
N ALA A 168 2.87 14.43 -1.48
CA ALA A 168 1.74 15.00 -2.21
C ALA A 168 2.25 16.05 -3.20
N GLY A 169 1.98 15.84 -4.49
CA GLY A 169 2.26 16.79 -5.57
C GLY A 169 1.34 16.48 -6.76
N PRO A 170 1.50 17.19 -7.91
CA PRO A 170 0.67 16.96 -9.09
C PRO A 170 0.62 15.47 -9.46
N LEU A 171 -0.57 14.99 -9.87
CA LEU A 171 -0.84 13.58 -10.22
C LEU A 171 0.35 12.97 -11.00
N GLY A 172 1.09 12.06 -10.36
CA GLY A 172 2.28 11.40 -10.92
C GLY A 172 3.60 11.69 -10.21
N SER A 173 3.65 12.60 -9.23
CA SER A 173 4.90 13.00 -8.56
C SER A 173 5.24 12.22 -7.27
N ALA A 174 4.72 11.01 -7.06
CA ALA A 174 4.97 10.23 -5.83
C ALA A 174 6.44 9.76 -5.66
N GLY A 175 7.38 10.24 -6.48
CA GLY A 175 8.78 9.84 -6.48
C GLY A 175 9.04 8.46 -7.10
N ILE A 176 8.00 7.77 -7.57
CA ILE A 176 8.05 6.44 -8.18
C ILE A 176 7.16 6.33 -9.42
N ASP A 177 7.55 5.43 -10.34
CA ASP A 177 6.68 4.85 -11.36
C ASP A 177 5.88 3.70 -10.73
N GLY A 178 4.65 4.01 -10.32
CA GLY A 178 3.77 3.05 -9.66
C GLY A 178 3.44 1.83 -10.51
N LYS A 179 3.34 1.95 -11.84
CA LYS A 179 3.06 0.80 -12.73
C LYS A 179 4.23 -0.18 -12.74
N LYS A 180 5.47 0.32 -12.77
CA LYS A 180 6.67 -0.51 -12.69
C LYS A 180 6.85 -1.12 -11.30
N MET A 181 6.57 -0.35 -10.24
CA MET A 181 6.55 -0.87 -8.87
C MET A 181 5.55 -2.04 -8.74
N ALA A 182 4.32 -1.85 -9.24
CA ALA A 182 3.30 -2.89 -9.24
C ALA A 182 3.74 -4.13 -10.05
N ARG A 183 4.36 -3.93 -11.22
CA ARG A 183 4.89 -5.03 -12.04
C ARG A 183 5.96 -5.83 -11.29
N ALA A 184 6.91 -5.16 -10.63
CA ALA A 184 7.96 -5.80 -9.85
C ALA A 184 7.37 -6.61 -8.68
N LEU A 185 6.44 -6.02 -7.91
CA LEU A 185 5.75 -6.72 -6.82
C LEU A 185 4.99 -7.96 -7.32
N ARG A 186 4.22 -7.83 -8.40
CA ARG A 186 3.49 -8.97 -8.99
C ARG A 186 4.43 -10.08 -9.42
N ALA A 187 5.56 -9.75 -10.03
CA ALA A 187 6.55 -10.74 -10.45
C ALA A 187 7.17 -11.46 -9.24
N LEU A 188 7.63 -10.72 -8.23
CA LEU A 188 8.28 -11.28 -7.05
C LEU A 188 7.34 -12.15 -6.22
N LEU A 189 6.09 -11.70 -6.01
CA LEU A 189 5.09 -12.48 -5.27
C LEU A 189 4.74 -13.79 -5.99
N ARG A 190 4.55 -13.75 -7.31
CA ARG A 190 4.26 -14.96 -8.09
C ARG A 190 5.42 -15.93 -8.08
N VAL A 191 6.64 -15.45 -8.34
CA VAL A 191 7.83 -16.31 -8.34
C VAL A 191 8.07 -16.89 -6.96
N GLY A 192 7.97 -16.09 -5.90
CA GLY A 192 8.17 -16.53 -4.52
C GLY A 192 7.27 -17.71 -4.15
N LEU A 193 5.98 -17.65 -4.50
CA LEU A 193 5.05 -18.75 -4.26
C LEU A 193 5.32 -19.98 -5.13
N LEU A 194 5.75 -19.79 -6.39
CA LEU A 194 6.06 -20.92 -7.26
C LEU A 194 7.34 -21.65 -6.82
N THR A 195 8.33 -20.93 -6.31
CA THR A 195 9.58 -21.51 -5.80
C THR A 195 9.45 -22.15 -4.41
N SER A 196 8.35 -21.89 -3.70
CA SER A 196 8.08 -22.51 -2.39
C SER A 196 7.22 -23.76 -2.48
N LEU A 197 6.83 -24.19 -3.70
CA LEU A 197 6.20 -25.48 -3.90
C LEU A 197 7.24 -26.60 -3.73
N PRO A 198 6.97 -27.62 -2.90
CA PRO A 198 7.87 -28.75 -2.67
C PRO A 198 8.03 -29.65 -3.90
#